data_AF-A0A9E5UPH2-F1
#
_entry.id   AF-A0A9E5UPH2-F1
#
_cell.length_a   1.000
_cell.length_b   1.000
_cell.length_c   1.000
_cell.angle_alpha   90.00
_cell.angle_beta   90.00
_cell.angle_gamma   90.00
#
_symmetry.space_group_name_H-M   'P 1'
#
loop_
_entity.id
_entity.type
_entity.pdbx_description
1 polymer ?
#
loop_
_entity_poly.entity_id
_entity_poly.type
_entity_poly.pdbx_seq_one_letter_code
_entity_poly.pdbx_strand_id
1 'polypeptide(L)'
;MKTHFISKAMKLSKPFAHTARYFVTLFICFSFGQALMAQTSAGSGPWSTGATWVGGTVPGAGANVVIAPGHIVTIDNVGDLNANINVTVQGTLSINSGSIDPFNNVIVEAGGDSECQSGRISAGCRSNHHRWHL
;
A
#
# COMPACT_ATOMS: atom_id res chain seq x y z
N MET A 1 -22.57 -71.67 27.77
CA MET A 1 -22.50 -70.33 28.39
C MET A 1 -21.11 -69.76 28.09
N LYS A 2 -20.97 -68.92 27.05
CA LYS A 2 -19.69 -68.34 26.63
C LYS A 2 -19.88 -66.81 26.60
N THR A 3 -19.21 -66.13 27.51
CA THR A 3 -19.32 -64.69 27.75
C THR A 3 -18.46 -63.87 26.76
N HIS A 4 -19.03 -62.72 26.39
CA HIS A 4 -18.51 -61.64 25.57
C HIS A 4 -17.09 -61.20 25.90
N PHE A 5 -16.37 -60.62 24.92
CA PHE A 5 -15.80 -59.26 25.01
C PHE A 5 -15.34 -58.82 23.61
N ILE A 6 -16.03 -57.84 23.01
CA ILE A 6 -15.54 -57.11 21.83
C ILE A 6 -15.08 -55.73 22.33
N SER A 7 -13.78 -55.53 22.50
CA SER A 7 -13.21 -54.21 22.71
C SER A 7 -12.93 -53.57 21.35
N LYS A 8 -13.86 -52.73 20.87
CA LYS A 8 -13.52 -51.80 19.79
C LYS A 8 -12.69 -50.67 20.36
N ALA A 9 -11.38 -50.71 20.13
CA ALA A 9 -10.50 -49.57 20.38
C ALA A 9 -10.93 -48.39 19.49
N MET A 10 -11.44 -47.32 20.11
CA MET A 10 -11.80 -46.09 19.42
C MET A 10 -10.51 -45.35 19.05
N LYS A 11 -10.10 -45.43 17.78
CA LYS A 11 -8.97 -44.66 17.25
C LYS A 11 -9.33 -43.18 17.25
N LEU A 12 -8.69 -42.42 18.14
CA LEU A 12 -8.70 -40.96 18.12
C LEU A 12 -8.00 -40.49 16.83
N SER A 13 -8.78 -40.21 15.79
CA SER A 13 -8.27 -39.67 14.52
C SER A 13 -7.94 -38.18 14.69
N LYS A 14 -6.72 -37.80 14.31
CA LYS A 14 -6.15 -36.45 14.49
C LYS A 14 -6.94 -35.42 13.67
N PRO A 15 -7.71 -34.47 14.26
CA PRO A 15 -8.48 -33.51 13.48
C PRO A 15 -7.70 -32.23 13.11
N PHE A 16 -6.44 -32.09 13.54
CA PHE A 16 -5.76 -30.79 13.56
C PHE A 16 -5.16 -30.32 12.21
N ALA A 17 -5.11 -31.19 11.18
CA ALA A 17 -4.45 -30.84 9.91
C ALA A 17 -5.39 -30.19 8.86
N HIS A 18 -6.71 -30.35 8.99
CA HIS A 18 -7.67 -29.82 8.00
C HIS A 18 -8.08 -28.38 8.30
N THR A 19 -8.17 -27.97 9.56
CA THR A 19 -8.54 -26.60 9.95
C THR A 19 -7.47 -25.56 9.58
N ALA A 20 -6.19 -25.93 9.67
CA ALA A 20 -5.07 -25.08 9.26
C ALA A 20 -5.07 -24.78 7.74
N ARG A 21 -5.54 -25.73 6.90
CA ARG A 21 -5.60 -25.58 5.44
C ARG A 21 -6.63 -24.54 5.01
N TYR A 22 -7.78 -24.48 5.67
CA TYR A 22 -8.78 -23.45 5.40
C TYR A 22 -8.33 -22.05 5.85
N PHE A 23 -7.59 -21.97 6.96
CA PHE A 23 -7.05 -20.71 7.49
C PHE A 23 -6.01 -20.07 6.56
N VAL A 24 -5.10 -20.87 6.00
CA VAL A 24 -4.07 -20.39 5.06
C VAL A 24 -4.71 -19.93 3.75
N THR A 25 -5.69 -20.67 3.22
CA THR A 25 -6.39 -20.28 1.98
C THR A 25 -7.21 -19.01 2.18
N LEU A 26 -7.86 -18.82 3.34
CA LEU A 26 -8.57 -17.58 3.64
C LEU A 26 -7.61 -16.37 3.72
N PHE A 27 -6.45 -16.56 4.34
CA PHE A 27 -5.42 -15.53 4.47
C PHE A 27 -4.81 -15.13 3.11
N ILE A 28 -4.58 -16.11 2.23
CA ILE A 28 -4.09 -15.87 0.85
C ILE A 28 -5.17 -15.21 0.00
N CYS A 29 -6.44 -15.60 0.13
CA CYS A 29 -7.54 -15.01 -0.63
C CYS A 29 -7.84 -13.57 -0.18
N PHE A 30 -7.72 -13.27 1.12
CA PHE A 30 -7.89 -11.92 1.68
C PHE A 30 -6.79 -10.96 1.21
N SER A 31 -5.57 -11.48 1.03
CA SER A 31 -4.44 -10.70 0.52
C SER A 31 -4.59 -10.29 -0.95
N PHE A 32 -5.34 -11.06 -1.76
CA PHE A 32 -5.43 -10.86 -3.21
C PHE A 32 -6.57 -9.92 -3.65
N GLY A 33 -7.52 -9.61 -2.77
CA GLY A 33 -8.72 -8.84 -3.10
C GLY A 33 -8.62 -7.32 -2.95
N GLN A 34 -7.45 -6.75 -2.65
CA GLN A 34 -7.33 -5.34 -2.21
C GLN A 34 -7.09 -4.32 -3.34
N ALA A 35 -7.24 -4.69 -4.60
CA ALA A 35 -7.12 -3.73 -5.69
C ALA A 35 -8.48 -3.01 -5.91
N LEU A 36 -8.42 -1.68 -6.07
CA LEU A 36 -9.43 -0.77 -6.65
C LEU A 36 -10.22 0.17 -5.71
N MET A 37 -9.84 0.35 -4.45
CA MET A 37 -10.47 1.39 -3.61
C MET A 37 -9.57 2.61 -3.46
N ALA A 38 -10.16 3.79 -3.24
CA ALA A 38 -9.39 4.97 -2.89
C ALA A 38 -8.54 4.68 -1.64
N GLN A 39 -7.22 4.67 -1.79
CA GLN A 39 -6.27 4.35 -0.73
C GLN A 39 -5.71 5.64 -0.13
N THR A 40 -5.97 5.83 1.16
CA THR A 40 -5.43 6.97 1.91
C THR A 40 -4.16 6.55 2.63
N SER A 41 -3.19 7.45 2.75
CA SER A 41 -2.00 7.23 3.59
C SER A 41 -2.41 7.02 5.06
N ALA A 42 -1.93 5.95 5.70
CA ALA A 42 -2.10 5.69 7.13
C ALA A 42 -1.10 6.45 8.00
N GLY A 43 0.04 6.85 7.42
CA GLY A 43 1.08 7.64 8.08
C GLY A 43 2.15 8.08 7.08
N SER A 44 3.17 8.79 7.58
CA SER A 44 4.35 9.15 6.79
C SER A 44 5.23 7.93 6.53
N GLY A 45 5.84 7.86 5.35
CA GLY A 45 6.73 6.76 5.01
C GLY A 45 7.02 6.63 3.50
N PRO A 46 7.78 5.60 3.11
CA PRO A 46 8.04 5.29 1.71
C PRO A 46 6.76 4.83 0.99
N TRP A 47 6.61 5.19 -0.28
CA TRP A 47 5.49 4.76 -1.12
C TRP A 47 5.45 3.23 -1.25
N SER A 48 6.61 2.59 -1.38
CA SER A 48 6.74 1.14 -1.52
C SER A 48 6.40 0.33 -0.26
N THR A 49 6.16 0.98 0.87
CA THR A 49 5.92 0.30 2.15
C THR A 49 4.43 0.17 2.45
N GLY A 50 3.95 -1.06 2.64
CA GLY A 50 2.54 -1.32 2.93
C GLY A 50 1.99 -0.59 4.17
N ALA A 51 2.81 -0.40 5.21
CA ALA A 51 2.43 0.33 6.42
C ALA A 51 2.15 1.83 6.19
N THR A 52 2.62 2.41 5.08
CA THR A 52 2.29 3.79 4.68
C THR A 52 0.82 3.93 4.28
N TRP A 53 0.16 2.82 3.93
CA TRP A 53 -1.17 2.82 3.34
C TRP A 53 -2.21 2.17 4.25
N VAL A 54 -3.40 2.77 4.30
CA VAL A 54 -4.55 2.11 4.94
C VAL A 54 -4.79 0.77 4.25
N GLY A 55 -4.89 -0.30 5.06
CA GLY A 55 -5.04 -1.67 4.56
C GLY A 55 -3.73 -2.45 4.43
N GLY A 56 -2.57 -1.81 4.60
CA GLY A 56 -1.27 -2.48 4.61
C GLY A 56 -0.74 -2.85 3.22
N THR A 57 -1.35 -2.33 2.15
CA THR A 57 -1.07 -2.69 0.76
C THR A 57 -0.65 -1.47 -0.04
N VAL A 58 0.40 -1.60 -0.86
CA VAL A 58 0.88 -0.51 -1.74
C VAL A 58 -0.13 -0.26 -2.87
N PRO A 59 -0.44 1.01 -3.22
CA PRO A 59 -1.30 1.34 -4.35
C PRO A 59 -0.81 0.71 -5.65
N GLY A 60 -1.71 -0.02 -6.30
CA GLY A 60 -1.46 -0.64 -7.61
C GLY A 60 -1.90 0.24 -8.78
N ALA A 61 -1.85 -0.33 -9.98
CA ALA A 61 -2.27 0.34 -11.21
C ALA A 61 -3.75 0.79 -11.14
N GLY A 62 -4.02 2.00 -11.63
CA GLY A 62 -5.36 2.59 -11.64
C GLY A 62 -5.88 3.04 -10.26
N ALA A 63 -5.06 3.00 -9.22
CA ALA A 63 -5.48 3.40 -7.88
C ALA A 63 -5.81 4.90 -7.81
N ASN A 64 -6.75 5.24 -6.93
CA ASN A 64 -6.97 6.61 -6.48
C ASN A 64 -6.33 6.73 -5.09
N VAL A 65 -5.41 7.65 -4.92
CA VAL A 65 -4.56 7.77 -3.73
C VAL A 65 -4.79 9.13 -3.10
N VAL A 66 -4.91 9.16 -1.77
CA VAL A 66 -4.96 10.41 -1.00
C VAL A 66 -3.82 10.42 0.01
N ILE A 67 -2.97 11.44 -0.06
CA ILE A 67 -1.97 11.72 0.97
C ILE A 67 -2.64 12.66 1.98
N ALA A 68 -2.95 12.13 3.15
CA ALA A 68 -3.70 12.84 4.19
C ALA A 68 -2.89 14.02 4.77
N PRO A 69 -3.58 15.04 5.33
CA PRO A 69 -2.91 16.19 5.94
C PRO A 69 -1.85 15.79 6.98
N GLY A 70 -0.70 16.46 6.95
CA GLY A 70 0.41 16.23 7.89
C GLY A 70 1.24 14.97 7.63
N HIS A 71 0.85 14.11 6.69
CA HIS A 71 1.68 12.98 6.28
C HIS A 71 2.70 13.37 5.22
N ILE A 72 3.86 12.73 5.25
CA ILE A 72 4.91 12.86 4.24
C ILE A 72 5.10 11.49 3.59
N VAL A 73 4.66 11.34 2.34
CA VAL A 73 4.86 10.12 1.56
C VAL A 73 6.01 10.34 0.59
N THR A 74 7.00 9.46 0.62
CA THR A 74 8.20 9.58 -0.22
C THR A 74 8.16 8.57 -1.35
N ILE A 75 8.21 9.02 -2.59
CA ILE A 75 8.50 8.16 -3.75
C ILE A 75 9.96 7.72 -3.64
N ASP A 76 10.15 6.44 -3.36
CA ASP A 76 11.44 5.85 -3.06
C ASP A 76 12.00 5.01 -4.22
N ASN A 77 11.16 4.62 -5.20
CA ASN A 77 11.58 3.92 -6.41
C ASN A 77 11.06 4.59 -7.68
N VAL A 78 11.83 4.42 -8.77
CA VAL A 78 11.49 4.94 -10.10
C VAL A 78 10.16 4.40 -10.63
N GLY A 79 9.77 3.18 -10.24
CA GLY A 79 8.58 2.47 -10.71
C GLY A 79 7.29 2.73 -9.93
N ASP A 80 7.36 3.45 -8.81
CA ASP A 80 6.26 3.58 -7.83
C ASP A 80 5.02 4.28 -8.43
N LEU A 81 5.21 5.08 -9.48
CA LEU A 81 4.15 5.80 -10.18
C LEU A 81 3.93 5.29 -11.62
N ASN A 82 4.42 4.12 -12.02
CA ASN A 82 4.35 3.68 -13.43
C ASN A 82 3.00 3.07 -13.84
N ALA A 83 1.91 3.46 -13.18
CA ALA A 83 0.72 2.62 -13.13
C ALA A 83 -0.61 3.37 -13.37
N ASN A 84 -0.58 4.59 -13.95
CA ASN A 84 -1.76 5.40 -14.23
C ASN A 84 -2.60 5.61 -12.96
N ILE A 85 -1.97 6.19 -11.95
CA ILE A 85 -2.52 6.44 -10.62
C ILE A 85 -3.01 7.88 -10.55
N ASN A 86 -4.12 8.10 -9.85
CA ASN A 86 -4.58 9.44 -9.48
C ASN A 86 -4.13 9.72 -8.04
N VAL A 87 -3.36 10.78 -7.80
CA VAL A 87 -2.87 11.15 -6.47
C VAL A 87 -3.42 12.52 -6.08
N THR A 88 -4.18 12.57 -4.99
CA THR A 88 -4.60 13.80 -4.33
C THR A 88 -3.69 14.05 -3.13
N VAL A 89 -3.01 15.19 -3.10
CA VAL A 89 -2.03 15.54 -2.07
C VAL A 89 -2.63 16.62 -1.15
N GLN A 90 -2.96 16.23 0.09
CA GLN A 90 -3.36 17.15 1.17
C GLN A 90 -2.28 17.27 2.26
N GLY A 91 -1.31 16.34 2.29
CA GLY A 91 -0.06 16.40 3.06
C GLY A 91 1.13 16.75 2.16
N THR A 92 2.23 15.99 2.24
CA THR A 92 3.41 16.19 1.40
C THR A 92 3.72 14.95 0.58
N LEU A 93 3.89 15.13 -0.72
CA LEU A 93 4.48 14.13 -1.61
C LEU A 93 5.93 14.51 -1.89
N SER A 94 6.87 13.72 -1.39
CA SER A 94 8.30 13.91 -1.62
C SER A 94 8.82 12.97 -2.70
N ILE A 95 9.52 13.50 -3.70
CA ILE A 95 10.11 12.72 -4.79
C ILE A 95 11.62 12.62 -4.53
N ASN A 96 12.01 11.53 -3.88
CA ASN A 96 13.41 11.27 -3.54
C ASN A 96 14.11 10.57 -4.72
N SER A 97 13.50 9.52 -5.27
CA SER A 97 13.95 8.90 -6.51
C SER A 97 12.76 8.69 -7.45
N GLY A 98 12.97 8.75 -8.77
CA GLY A 98 11.92 8.54 -9.76
C GLY A 98 11.34 9.79 -10.43
N SER A 99 10.30 9.57 -11.23
CA SER A 99 9.58 10.58 -11.99
C SER A 99 8.09 10.30 -11.90
N ILE A 100 7.28 11.36 -11.90
CA ILE A 100 5.85 11.19 -12.13
C ILE A 100 5.69 10.89 -13.64
N ASP A 101 5.29 9.66 -13.98
CA ASP A 101 4.99 9.33 -15.38
C ASP A 101 3.89 10.26 -15.93
N PRO A 102 3.95 10.62 -17.23
CA PRO A 102 3.00 11.55 -17.84
C PRO A 102 1.55 11.04 -17.87
N PHE A 103 1.33 9.75 -17.55
CA PHE A 103 0.01 9.14 -17.47
C PHE A 103 -0.62 9.21 -16.08
N ASN A 104 0.09 9.69 -15.06
CA ASN A 104 -0.50 9.91 -13.75
C ASN A 104 -1.11 11.30 -13.65
N ASN A 105 -2.13 11.41 -12.81
CA ASN A 105 -2.70 12.69 -12.42
C ASN A 105 -2.33 12.98 -10.97
N VAL A 106 -1.64 14.09 -10.72
CA VAL A 106 -1.29 14.54 -9.37
C VAL A 106 -1.94 15.89 -9.13
N ILE A 107 -2.85 15.96 -8.16
CA ILE A 107 -3.57 17.16 -7.75
C ILE A 107 -3.10 17.52 -6.34
N VAL A 108 -2.50 18.70 -6.18
CA VAL A 108 -2.15 19.25 -4.86
C VAL A 108 -3.29 20.15 -4.40
N GLU A 109 -3.95 19.78 -3.30
CA GLU A 109 -5.06 20.54 -2.70
C GLU A 109 -4.55 21.53 -1.65
N ALA A 110 -5.43 22.40 -1.14
CA ALA A 110 -5.07 23.38 -0.13
C ALA A 110 -4.49 22.70 1.13
N GLY A 111 -3.29 23.12 1.54
CA GLY A 111 -2.53 22.50 2.64
C GLY A 111 -1.59 21.38 2.21
N GLY A 112 -1.66 20.96 0.94
CA GLY A 112 -0.72 20.02 0.35
C GLY A 112 0.57 20.68 -0.18
N ASP A 113 1.64 19.89 -0.26
CA ASP A 113 2.90 20.28 -0.89
C ASP A 113 3.50 19.13 -1.72
N SER A 114 4.25 19.47 -2.75
CA SER A 114 5.03 18.53 -3.55
C SER A 114 6.49 18.94 -3.52
N GLU A 115 7.32 18.15 -2.83
CA GLU A 115 8.77 18.39 -2.76
C GLU A 115 9.47 17.44 -3.74
N CYS A 116 10.48 17.97 -4.42
CA CYS A 116 11.35 17.16 -5.27
C CYS A 116 12.78 17.34 -4.79
N GLN A 117 13.32 16.29 -4.18
CA GLN A 117 14.65 16.32 -3.57
C GLN A 117 15.73 15.87 -4.55
N SER A 118 15.44 14.87 -5.39
CA SER A 118 16.38 14.40 -6.43
C SER A 118 15.69 13.81 -7.68
N GLY A 119 14.35 13.74 -7.73
CA GLY A 119 13.60 13.25 -8.89
C GLY A 119 13.32 14.30 -9.98
N ARG A 120 12.39 13.97 -10.89
CA ARG A 120 11.86 14.90 -11.90
C ARG A 120 10.32 14.94 -11.82
N ILE A 121 9.74 16.12 -11.68
CA ILE A 121 8.38 16.39 -12.16
C ILE A 121 8.55 16.75 -13.64
N SER A 122 7.72 16.20 -14.53
CA SER A 122 7.83 16.46 -15.98
C SER A 122 7.72 17.96 -16.35
N ALA A 123 7.28 18.81 -15.43
CA ALA A 123 7.61 20.23 -15.36
C ALA A 123 8.65 20.42 -14.25
N GLY A 124 9.91 20.70 -14.61
CA GLY A 124 11.09 20.58 -13.74
C GLY A 124 10.92 21.00 -12.28
N CYS A 125 11.51 20.22 -11.38
CA CYS A 125 11.56 20.49 -9.95
C CYS A 125 12.14 21.87 -9.66
N ARG A 126 11.28 22.85 -9.37
CA ARG A 126 11.68 24.07 -8.69
C ARG A 126 11.16 23.96 -7.26
N SER A 127 12.07 23.62 -6.35
CA SER A 127 11.87 23.87 -4.92
C SER A 127 11.47 25.34 -4.74
N ASN A 128 10.35 25.61 -4.09
CA ASN A 128 9.91 26.95 -3.70
C ASN A 128 10.77 27.48 -2.54
N HIS A 129 12.07 27.59 -2.74
CA HIS A 129 12.94 28.41 -1.92
C HIS A 129 13.59 29.52 -2.76
N HIS A 130 12.79 30.17 -3.60
CA HIS A 130 13.15 31.49 -4.13
C HIS A 130 13.03 32.51 -2.98
N ARG A 131 14.06 32.54 -2.11
CA ARG A 131 14.42 33.78 -1.41
C ARG A 131 14.82 34.78 -2.48
N TRP A 132 13.88 35.63 -2.87
CA TRP A 132 14.19 36.86 -3.60
C TRP A 132 14.95 37.77 -2.63
N HIS A 133 16.27 37.67 -2.64
CA HIS A 133 17.09 38.74 -2.10
C HIS A 133 17.04 39.89 -3.11
N LEU A 134 16.46 40.99 -2.66
CA LEU A 134 16.55 42.31 -3.28
C LEU A 134 18.00 42.78 -3.33
#